data_AF-A0A176EVH0-F1
#
_entry.id   AF-A0A176EVH0-F1
#
_cell.length_a   1.000
_cell.length_b   1.000
_cell.length_c   1.000
_cell.angle_alpha   90.00
_cell.angle_beta   90.00
_cell.angle_gamma   90.00
#
_symmetry.space_group_name_H-M   'P 1'
#
loop_
_entity.id
_entity.type
_entity.pdbx_description
1 polymer ?
#
loop_
_entity_poly.entity_id
_entity_poly.type
_entity_poly.pdbx_seq_one_letter_code
_entity_poly.pdbx_strand_id
1 'polypeptide(L)'
;MDFDAFVQAYMKGDRPVFANVGSQAKFLEPQRNGTAVTHLFRYEDQAGLRAFLEDRLGALAETEVMNASPPMPLELSKDVADRFRRKFDYEFALYESIGPNGHYDPLPGDVTRTR
;
A
#
# COMPACT_ATOMS: atom_id res chain seq x y z
N MET A 1 -2.62 -19.03 -13.24
CA MET A 1 -1.48 -18.30 -12.67
C MET A 1 -1.69 -18.28 -11.17
N ASP A 2 -0.73 -18.75 -10.40
CA ASP A 2 -0.76 -18.63 -8.94
C ASP A 2 -0.20 -17.26 -8.50
N PHE A 3 -0.30 -16.98 -7.20
CA PHE A 3 0.12 -15.68 -6.68
C PHE A 3 1.64 -15.47 -6.74
N ASP A 4 2.43 -16.53 -6.54
CA ASP A 4 3.89 -16.50 -6.70
C ASP A 4 4.30 -16.08 -8.12
N ALA A 5 3.67 -16.65 -9.15
CA ALA A 5 3.93 -16.28 -10.54
C ALA A 5 3.51 -14.83 -10.85
N PHE A 6 2.42 -14.36 -10.25
CA PHE A 6 1.98 -12.98 -10.36
C PHE A 6 3.02 -12.01 -9.76
N VAL A 7 3.46 -12.23 -8.52
CA VAL A 7 4.43 -11.36 -7.85
C VAL A 7 5.78 -11.39 -8.57
N GLN A 8 6.22 -12.56 -9.05
CA GLN A 8 7.41 -12.64 -9.89
C GLN A 8 7.30 -11.83 -11.20
N ALA A 9 6.12 -11.82 -11.82
CA ALA A 9 5.87 -10.96 -12.99
C ALA A 9 5.86 -9.47 -12.61
N TYR A 10 5.26 -9.11 -11.48
CA TYR A 10 5.27 -7.74 -10.94
C TYR A 10 6.69 -7.24 -10.64
N MET A 11 7.56 -8.13 -10.17
CA MET A 11 8.97 -7.83 -9.92
C MET A 11 9.80 -7.61 -11.19
N LYS A 12 9.28 -7.81 -12.41
CA LYS A 12 10.04 -7.54 -13.64
C LYS A 12 10.15 -6.03 -13.91
N GLY A 13 11.20 -5.63 -14.63
CA GLY A 13 11.34 -4.26 -15.13
C GLY A 13 10.31 -3.98 -16.23
N ASP A 14 10.29 -4.84 -17.26
CA ASP A 14 9.23 -4.89 -18.26
C ASP A 14 8.07 -5.76 -17.74
N ARG A 15 7.10 -5.10 -17.08
CA ARG A 15 5.95 -5.78 -16.46
C ARG A 15 4.90 -6.13 -17.52
N PRO A 16 4.42 -7.38 -17.58
CA PRO A 16 3.31 -7.71 -18.47
C PRO A 16 2.04 -6.99 -18.02
N VAL A 17 1.10 -6.76 -18.95
CA VAL A 17 -0.14 -5.98 -18.72
C VAL A 17 -0.90 -6.42 -17.47
N PHE A 18 -1.04 -7.74 -17.25
CA PHE A 18 -1.78 -8.26 -16.09
C PHE A 18 -1.11 -7.96 -14.75
N ALA A 19 0.20 -7.70 -14.72
CA ALA A 19 0.97 -7.38 -13.52
C ALA A 19 1.44 -5.91 -13.54
N ASN A 20 0.84 -5.05 -14.36
CA ASN A 20 1.18 -3.63 -14.40
C ASN A 20 0.43 -2.86 -13.30
N VAL A 21 0.74 -3.17 -12.05
CA VAL A 21 0.16 -2.50 -10.87
C VAL A 21 1.02 -1.27 -10.51
N GLY A 22 0.37 -0.21 -10.06
CA GLY A 22 1.03 1.00 -9.58
C GLY A 22 1.88 0.79 -8.33
N SER A 23 2.58 1.84 -7.93
CA SER A 23 3.34 1.92 -6.68
C SER A 23 2.59 2.82 -5.70
N GLN A 24 2.37 2.37 -4.47
CA GLN A 24 1.75 3.21 -3.43
C GLN A 24 2.68 4.36 -3.05
N ALA A 25 3.98 4.10 -2.96
CA ALA A 25 4.99 5.12 -2.71
C ALA A 25 4.96 6.24 -3.74
N LYS A 26 4.88 5.90 -5.04
CA LYS A 26 4.76 6.90 -6.11
C LYS A 26 3.47 7.72 -6.02
N PHE A 27 2.36 7.10 -5.62
CA PHE A 27 1.10 7.81 -5.46
C PHE A 27 1.12 8.79 -4.27
N LEU A 28 1.93 8.51 -3.26
CA LEU A 28 2.04 9.28 -2.02
C LEU A 28 3.21 10.29 -2.02
N GLU A 29 3.91 10.45 -3.14
CA GLU A 29 4.96 11.46 -3.28
C GLU A 29 4.38 12.88 -3.04
N PRO A 30 5.04 13.71 -2.21
CA PRO A 30 4.65 15.10 -2.04
C PRO A 30 4.61 15.85 -3.37
N GLN A 31 3.60 16.71 -3.51
CA GLN A 31 3.50 17.61 -4.64
C GLN A 31 4.60 18.67 -4.61
N ARG A 32 4.90 19.28 -5.76
CA ARG A 32 5.94 20.32 -5.89
C ARG A 32 5.72 21.54 -4.99
N ASN A 33 4.47 21.80 -4.61
CA ASN A 33 4.08 22.87 -3.70
C ASN A 33 4.16 22.46 -2.21
N GLY A 34 4.68 21.27 -1.90
CA GLY A 34 4.79 20.74 -0.54
C GLY A 34 3.51 20.09 0.01
N THR A 35 2.41 20.02 -0.75
CA THR A 35 1.22 19.28 -0.31
C THR A 35 1.54 17.79 -0.25
N ALA A 36 1.28 17.16 0.89
CA ALA A 36 1.52 15.75 1.11
C ALA A 36 0.42 15.12 1.97
N VAL A 37 0.30 13.79 1.90
CA VAL A 37 -0.57 13.03 2.79
C VAL A 37 0.03 13.04 4.19
N THR A 38 -0.79 13.34 5.19
CA THR A 38 -0.41 13.30 6.62
C THR A 38 -1.16 12.23 7.40
N HIS A 39 -2.21 11.66 6.81
CA HIS A 39 -3.00 10.57 7.38
C HIS A 39 -3.19 9.48 6.32
N LEU A 40 -2.64 8.30 6.58
CA LEU A 40 -2.67 7.12 5.73
C LEU A 40 -3.07 5.92 6.59
N PHE A 41 -4.02 5.12 6.13
CA PHE A 41 -4.54 3.97 6.89
C PHE A 41 -4.20 2.66 6.17
N ARG A 42 -3.75 1.67 6.94
CA ARG A 42 -3.58 0.31 6.43
C ARG A 42 -4.95 -0.29 6.17
N TYR A 43 -5.05 -1.15 5.15
CA TYR A 43 -6.34 -1.73 4.78
C TYR A 43 -6.96 -2.56 5.92
N GLU A 44 -6.14 -3.30 6.67
CA GLU A 44 -6.58 -4.10 7.80
C GLU A 44 -6.93 -3.28 9.06
N ASP A 45 -6.58 -1.99 9.11
CA ASP A 45 -6.93 -1.09 10.21
C ASP A 45 -8.18 -0.23 9.87
N GLN A 46 -9.29 -0.90 9.55
CA GLN A 46 -10.56 -0.22 9.29
C GLN A 46 -11.10 0.50 10.52
N ALA A 47 -10.82 -0.01 11.72
CA ALA A 47 -11.25 0.60 12.97
C ALA A 47 -10.57 1.96 13.20
N GLY A 48 -9.25 2.06 12.97
CA GLY A 48 -8.52 3.31 13.06
C GLY A 48 -9.01 4.36 12.06
N LEU A 49 -9.27 3.96 10.81
CA LEU A 49 -9.85 4.84 9.79
C LEU A 49 -11.21 5.37 10.21
N ARG A 50 -12.10 4.48 10.69
CA ARG A 50 -13.44 4.87 11.12
C ARG A 50 -13.39 5.86 12.28
N ALA A 51 -12.59 5.58 13.31
CA ALA A 51 -12.44 6.47 14.46
C ALA A 51 -11.94 7.87 14.04
N PHE A 52 -10.97 7.94 13.14
CA PHE A 52 -10.48 9.20 12.59
C PHE A 52 -11.57 10.00 11.85
N LEU A 53 -12.39 9.31 11.04
CA LEU A 53 -13.48 9.96 10.33
C LEU A 53 -14.58 10.42 11.29
N GLU A 54 -14.92 9.62 12.30
CA GLU A 54 -15.95 9.94 13.29
C GLU A 54 -15.58 11.14 14.17
N ASP A 55 -14.32 11.27 14.56
CA ASP A 55 -13.81 12.44 15.29
C ASP A 55 -14.01 13.75 14.50
N ARG A 56 -13.86 13.69 13.17
CA ARG A 56 -13.92 14.87 12.29
C ARG A 56 -15.31 15.17 11.75
N LEU A 57 -16.09 14.15 11.47
CA LEU A 57 -17.38 14.25 10.78
C LEU A 57 -18.57 13.99 11.71
N GLY A 58 -18.32 13.51 12.93
CA GLY A 58 -19.35 12.98 13.82
C GLY A 58 -19.68 11.51 13.53
N ALA A 59 -20.70 10.99 14.21
CA ALA A 59 -21.09 9.58 14.10
C ALA A 59 -21.35 9.16 12.65
N LEU A 60 -20.66 8.11 12.20
CA LEU A 60 -20.87 7.51 10.89
C LEU A 60 -21.92 6.40 10.95
N ALA A 61 -22.70 6.29 9.88
CA ALA A 61 -23.57 5.13 9.69
C ALA A 61 -22.73 3.86 9.46
N GLU A 62 -23.29 2.71 9.84
CA GLU A 62 -22.68 1.43 9.51
C GLU A 62 -22.68 1.21 7.99
N THR A 63 -21.58 0.65 7.48
CA THR A 63 -21.41 0.35 6.06
C THR A 63 -21.40 -1.16 5.83
N GLU A 64 -21.95 -1.57 4.69
CA GLU A 64 -21.89 -2.96 4.25
C GLU A 64 -20.58 -3.24 3.52
N VAL A 65 -20.08 -4.47 3.64
CA VAL A 65 -18.92 -4.93 2.86
C VAL A 65 -19.35 -5.22 1.44
N MET A 66 -18.93 -4.36 0.51
CA MET A 66 -19.25 -4.46 -0.92
C MET A 66 -17.98 -4.64 -1.75
N ASN A 67 -18.08 -5.32 -2.89
CA ASN A 67 -16.96 -5.58 -3.82
C ASN A 67 -15.79 -6.36 -3.20
N ALA A 68 -16.07 -7.27 -2.26
CA ALA A 68 -15.07 -8.17 -1.73
C ALA A 68 -14.55 -9.12 -2.83
N SER A 69 -13.22 -9.23 -2.95
CA SER A 69 -12.62 -10.22 -3.82
C SER A 69 -12.90 -11.63 -3.28
N PRO A 70 -13.11 -12.64 -4.16
CA PRO A 70 -13.26 -14.02 -3.71
C PRO A 70 -12.06 -14.48 -2.87
N PRO A 71 -12.28 -15.34 -1.85
CA PRO A 71 -11.17 -15.93 -1.12
C PRO A 71 -10.33 -16.78 -2.06
N MET A 72 -9.02 -16.56 -2.04
CA MET A 72 -8.05 -17.32 -2.82
C MET A 72 -6.73 -17.45 -2.04
N PRO A 73 -5.95 -18.52 -2.27
CA PRO A 73 -4.60 -18.64 -1.71
C PRO A 73 -3.71 -17.51 -2.22
N LEU A 74 -3.16 -16.71 -1.30
CA LEU A 74 -2.28 -15.56 -1.57
C LEU A 74 -0.94 -15.71 -0.85
N GLU A 75 -0.60 -16.91 -0.41
CA GLU A 75 0.66 -17.22 0.22
C GLU A 75 1.80 -17.11 -0.80
N LEU A 76 2.87 -16.43 -0.39
CA LEU A 76 4.11 -16.40 -1.15
C LEU A 76 5.08 -17.44 -0.61
N SER A 77 5.83 -18.08 -1.52
CA SER A 77 6.98 -18.84 -1.09
C SER A 77 8.01 -17.92 -0.41
N LYS A 78 8.78 -18.48 0.53
CA LYS A 78 9.76 -17.69 1.29
C LYS A 78 10.75 -16.96 0.39
N ASP A 79 11.24 -17.62 -0.67
CA ASP A 79 12.16 -16.99 -1.63
C ASP A 79 11.54 -15.79 -2.34
N VAL A 80 10.31 -15.95 -2.86
CA VAL A 80 9.61 -14.86 -3.56
C VAL A 80 9.32 -13.70 -2.61
N ALA A 81 8.87 -13.99 -1.39
CA ALA A 81 8.61 -12.97 -0.38
C ALA A 81 9.87 -12.18 0.01
N ASP A 82 11.01 -12.86 0.21
CA ASP A 82 12.27 -12.22 0.58
C ASP A 82 12.84 -11.37 -0.58
N ARG A 83 12.72 -11.84 -1.83
CA ARG A 83 13.10 -11.08 -3.02
C ARG A 83 12.20 -9.87 -3.20
N PHE A 84 10.89 -10.04 -3.00
CA PHE A 84 9.92 -8.96 -3.13
C PHE A 84 10.17 -7.86 -2.09
N ARG A 85 10.33 -8.22 -0.81
CA ARG A 85 10.66 -7.27 0.27
C ARG A 85 11.94 -6.49 0.01
N ARG A 86 13.00 -7.14 -0.48
CA ARG A 86 14.26 -6.45 -0.84
C ARG A 86 14.10 -5.52 -2.04
N LYS A 87 13.30 -5.92 -3.03
CA LYS A 87 13.14 -5.15 -4.28
C LYS A 87 12.15 -3.99 -4.13
N PHE A 88 11.20 -4.08 -3.21
CA PHE A 88 10.16 -3.08 -2.96
C PHE A 88 10.24 -2.57 -1.52
N ASP A 89 11.44 -2.54 -0.97
CA ASP A 89 11.77 -2.10 0.39
C ASP A 89 11.11 -0.77 0.77
N TYR A 90 11.11 0.20 -0.14
CA TYR A 90 10.47 1.49 0.10
C TYR A 90 8.93 1.41 0.25
N GLU A 91 8.27 0.48 -0.48
CA GLU A 91 6.83 0.24 -0.29
C GLU A 91 6.54 -0.31 1.10
N PHE A 92 7.39 -1.23 1.58
CA PHE A 92 7.26 -1.82 2.92
C PHE A 92 7.59 -0.79 4.01
N ALA A 93 8.65 -0.01 3.84
CA ALA A 93 9.02 1.07 4.77
C ALA A 93 7.88 2.09 4.92
N LEU A 94 7.21 2.44 3.81
CA LEU A 94 6.03 3.32 3.84
C LEU A 94 4.89 2.71 4.64
N TYR A 95 4.57 1.44 4.41
CA TYR A 95 3.51 0.76 5.14
C TYR A 95 3.85 0.60 6.64
N GLU A 96 5.11 0.34 6.96
CA GLU A 96 5.60 0.20 8.33
C GLU A 96 5.67 1.54 9.08
N SER A 97 5.89 2.66 8.37
CA SER A 97 5.96 3.99 8.98
C SER A 97 4.61 4.55 9.43
N ILE A 98 3.49 3.95 9.01
CA ILE A 98 2.15 4.39 9.42
C ILE A 98 1.98 4.23 10.93
N GLY A 99 1.86 5.36 11.61
CA GLY A 99 1.67 5.45 13.05
C GLY A 99 0.21 5.26 13.48
N PRO A 100 -0.05 5.39 14.79
CA PRO A 100 -1.39 5.36 15.36
C PRO A 100 -2.33 6.38 14.71
N ASN A 101 -3.61 6.06 14.62
CA ASN A 101 -4.64 6.90 13.98
C ASN A 101 -4.30 7.32 12.54
N GLY A 102 -3.53 6.49 11.85
CA GLY A 102 -3.09 6.73 10.49
C GLY A 102 -2.05 7.83 10.34
N HIS A 103 -1.43 8.32 11.43
CA HIS A 103 -0.41 9.37 11.33
C HIS A 103 0.70 8.93 10.38
N TYR A 104 0.99 9.75 9.37
CA TYR A 104 1.99 9.46 8.36
C TYR A 104 2.87 10.68 8.10
N ASP A 105 4.17 10.51 8.36
CA ASP A 105 5.19 11.45 7.91
C ASP A 105 5.68 10.99 6.53
N PRO A 106 5.53 11.82 5.48
CA PRO A 106 6.02 11.47 4.16
C PRO A 106 7.49 11.08 4.20
N LEU A 107 7.77 9.84 3.79
CA LEU A 107 9.14 9.38 3.67
C LEU A 107 9.90 10.27 2.68
N PRO A 108 11.20 10.54 2.90
CA PRO A 108 12.02 11.24 1.93
C PRO A 108 11.94 10.50 0.60
N GLY A 109 11.56 11.21 -0.47
CA GLY A 109 11.28 10.58 -1.76
C GLY A 109 12.39 9.62 -2.18
N ASP A 110 12.02 8.49 -2.79
CA ASP A 110 12.98 7.50 -3.29
C ASP A 110 13.84 8.10 -4.42
N VAL A 111 14.96 8.73 -4.03
CA VAL A 111 15.92 9.37 -4.93
C VAL A 111 16.71 8.35 -5.77
N THR A 112 16.54 7.06 -5.49
CA THR A 112 17.42 5.99 -5.96
C THR A 112 16.82 5.06 -7.01
N ARG A 113 15.53 5.14 -7.33
CA ARG A 113 14.91 4.34 -8.39
C ARG A 113 14.16 5.19 -9.40
N THR A 114 14.92 5.70 -10.37
CA THR A 114 14.39 6.15 -11.66
C THR A 114 13.82 4.96 -12.41
N ARG A 115 12.57 5.11 -12.88
CA ARG A 115 11.75 4.23 -13.75
C ARG A 115 12.40 2.96 -14.29
#